data_AF-A0A154QFE7-F1
#
_entry.id   AF-A0A154QFE7-F1
#
_cell.length_a   1.000
_cell.length_b   1.000
_cell.length_c   1.000
_cell.angle_alpha   90.00
_cell.angle_beta   90.00
_cell.angle_gamma   90.00
#
_symmetry.space_group_name_H-M   'P 1'
#
loop_
_entity.id
_entity.type
_entity.pdbx_description
1 polymer ?
#
loop_
_entity_poly.entity_id
_entity_poly.type
_entity_poly.pdbx_seq_one_letter_code
_entity_poly.pdbx_strand_id
1 'polypeptide(L)'
;MRRDHPRMQGTPASRIAMRFVLLIGILSFFADFTYEGARSVLGPYLASLQASALVVGAVTGFGELLGYGLRFFSGRLADSTGKFWPITIFGYVLQMAAVPALALTGVQPRYV
;
A
#
# COMPACT_ATOMS: atom_id res chain seq x y z
N MET A 1 49.76 -14.34 -23.21
CA MET A 1 49.26 -13.98 -21.86
C MET A 1 47.77 -13.64 -21.94
N ARG A 2 46.89 -14.56 -21.55
CA ARG A 2 45.44 -14.35 -21.49
C ARG A 2 45.09 -14.00 -20.05
N ARG A 3 44.57 -12.80 -19.79
CA ARG A 3 44.07 -12.43 -18.46
C ARG A 3 42.69 -13.04 -18.31
N ASP A 4 42.57 -14.14 -17.57
CA ASP A 4 41.27 -14.69 -17.22
C ASP A 4 40.60 -13.72 -16.22
N HIS A 5 39.51 -13.10 -16.66
CA HIS A 5 38.72 -12.20 -15.83
C HIS A 5 37.89 -13.08 -14.89
N PRO A 6 37.99 -12.94 -13.57
CA PRO A 6 37.17 -13.71 -12.64
C PRO A 6 35.70 -13.36 -12.91
N ARG A 7 34.94 -14.33 -13.44
CA ARG A 7 33.49 -14.19 -13.54
C ARG A 7 32.98 -14.10 -12.11
N MET A 8 32.44 -12.94 -11.73
CA MET A 8 31.73 -12.79 -10.47
C MET A 8 30.45 -13.65 -10.54
N GLN A 9 30.59 -14.93 -10.22
CA GLN A 9 29.45 -15.80 -10.01
C GLN A 9 28.77 -15.31 -8.73
N GLY A 10 27.54 -14.79 -8.88
CA GLY A 10 26.76 -14.29 -7.75
C GLY A 10 26.67 -15.37 -6.67
N THR A 11 27.12 -15.03 -5.46
CA THR A 11 27.01 -15.93 -4.31
C THR A 11 25.53 -16.29 -4.06
N PRO A 12 25.22 -17.42 -3.41
CA PRO A 12 23.84 -17.77 -3.05
C PRO A 12 23.08 -16.62 -2.37
N ALA A 13 23.79 -15.80 -1.56
CA ALA A 13 23.25 -14.60 -0.93
C ALA A 13 22.81 -13.51 -1.93
N SER A 14 23.57 -13.28 -3.01
CA SER A 14 23.21 -12.30 -4.06
C SER A 14 21.90 -12.67 -4.76
N ARG A 15 21.67 -13.97 -5.01
CA ARG A 15 20.43 -14.46 -5.60
C ARG A 15 19.23 -14.27 -4.67
N ILE A 16 19.41 -14.50 -3.37
CA ILE A 16 18.35 -14.30 -2.36
C ILE A 16 18.01 -12.81 -2.24
N ALA A 17 19.02 -11.94 -2.17
CA ALA A 17 18.82 -10.49 -2.12
C ALA A 17 18.08 -9.97 -3.36
N MET A 18 18.47 -10.40 -4.56
CA MET A 18 17.79 -10.02 -5.80
C MET A 18 16.32 -10.47 -5.81
N ARG A 19 16.05 -11.72 -5.40
CA ARG A 19 14.67 -12.22 -5.28
C ARG A 19 13.86 -11.40 -4.29
N PHE A 20 14.43 -11.09 -3.13
CA PHE A 20 13.78 -10.27 -2.11
C PHE A 20 13.44 -8.87 -2.64
N VAL A 21 14.40 -8.19 -3.27
CA VAL A 21 14.16 -6.85 -3.86
C VAL A 21 13.08 -6.90 -4.93
N LEU A 22 13.09 -7.90 -5.82
CA LEU A 22 12.06 -8.06 -6.84
C LEU A 22 10.67 -8.32 -6.24
N LEU A 23 10.57 -9.18 -5.23
CA LEU A 23 9.30 -9.48 -4.57
C LEU A 23 8.74 -8.26 -3.84
N ILE A 24 9.58 -7.56 -3.07
CA ILE A 24 9.18 -6.31 -2.39
C ILE A 24 8.84 -5.24 -3.42
N GLY A 25 9.59 -5.11 -4.51
CA GLY A 25 9.32 -4.15 -5.57
C GLY A 25 7.96 -4.37 -6.24
N ILE A 26 7.63 -5.62 -6.56
CA ILE A 26 6.30 -5.98 -7.11
C ILE A 26 5.19 -5.65 -6.09
N LEU A 27 5.39 -6.02 -4.82
CA LEU A 27 4.44 -5.71 -3.74
C LEU A 27 4.21 -4.20 -3.61
N SER A 28 5.28 -3.40 -3.56
CA SER A 28 5.21 -1.94 -3.47
C SER A 28 4.55 -1.31 -4.70
N PHE A 29 4.84 -1.83 -5.90
CA PHE A 29 4.20 -1.36 -7.12
C PHE A 29 2.68 -1.52 -7.07
N PHE A 30 2.18 -2.71 -6.72
CA PHE A 30 0.74 -2.93 -6.64
C PHE A 30 0.09 -2.14 -5.50
N ALA A 31 0.80 -1.97 -4.38
CA ALA A 31 0.36 -1.14 -3.28
C ALA A 31 0.15 0.32 -3.69
N ASP A 32 1.15 0.93 -4.32
CA ASP A 32 1.05 2.31 -4.77
C ASP A 32 0.03 2.48 -5.89
N PHE A 33 -0.02 1.55 -6.85
CA PHE A 33 -1.00 1.58 -7.93
C PHE A 33 -2.44 1.52 -7.40
N THR A 34 -2.70 0.66 -6.43
CA THR A 34 -4.04 0.50 -5.84
C THR A 34 -4.40 1.69 -4.96
N TYR A 35 -3.45 2.19 -4.16
CA TYR A 35 -3.67 3.33 -3.27
C TYR A 35 -3.95 4.62 -4.05
N GLU A 36 -3.08 4.97 -5.00
CA GLU A 36 -3.26 6.18 -5.82
C GLU A 36 -4.47 6.05 -6.75
N GLY A 37 -4.69 4.86 -7.31
CA GLY A 37 -5.87 4.54 -8.10
C GLY A 37 -7.17 4.79 -7.32
N ALA A 38 -7.29 4.20 -6.12
CA ALA A 38 -8.45 4.40 -5.26
C ALA A 38 -8.61 5.87 -4.83
N ARG A 39 -7.52 6.53 -4.41
CA ARG A 39 -7.53 7.92 -3.96
C ARG A 39 -8.03 8.88 -5.05
N SER A 40 -7.71 8.61 -6.31
CA SER A 40 -8.16 9.43 -7.44
C SER A 40 -9.67 9.40 -7.69
N VAL A 41 -10.35 8.30 -7.34
CA VAL A 41 -11.79 8.09 -7.59
C VAL A 41 -12.65 8.12 -6.34
N LEU A 42 -12.06 8.18 -5.14
CA LEU A 42 -12.76 8.07 -3.86
C LEU A 42 -13.84 9.13 -3.67
N GLY A 43 -13.58 10.39 -4.05
CA GLY A 43 -14.56 11.49 -3.99
C GLY A 43 -15.79 11.24 -4.88
N PRO A 44 -15.61 11.09 -6.21
CA PRO A 44 -16.70 10.72 -7.12
C PRO A 44 -17.43 9.43 -6.72
N TYR A 45 -16.70 8.43 -6.21
CA TYR A 45 -17.27 7.19 -5.74
C TYR A 45 -18.24 7.39 -4.57
N LEU A 46 -17.83 8.11 -3.53
CA LEU A 46 -18.70 8.42 -2.40
C LEU A 46 -19.92 9.25 -2.84
N ALA A 47 -19.75 10.19 -3.77
CA ALA A 47 -20.86 10.95 -4.33
C ALA A 47 -21.85 10.04 -5.10
N SER A 48 -21.37 8.99 -5.77
CA SER A 48 -22.22 8.01 -6.45
C SER A 48 -23.12 7.24 -5.47
N LEU A 49 -22.61 6.97 -4.26
CA LEU A 49 -23.34 6.41 -3.12
C LEU A 49 -24.27 7.42 -2.43
N GLN A 50 -24.52 8.58 -3.06
CA GLN A 50 -25.35 9.68 -2.54
C GLN A 50 -24.79 10.32 -1.26
N ALA A 51 -23.49 10.20 -0.99
CA ALA A 51 -22.86 10.92 0.12
C ALA A 51 -22.90 12.44 -0.11
N SER A 52 -23.24 13.21 0.92
CA SER A 52 -23.19 14.67 0.87
C SER A 52 -21.75 15.18 0.87
N ALA A 53 -21.53 16.41 0.39
CA ALA A 53 -20.20 17.04 0.38
C ALA A 53 -19.56 17.08 1.78
N LEU A 54 -20.36 17.25 2.84
CA LEU A 54 -19.92 17.19 4.23
C LEU A 54 -19.36 15.81 4.58
N VAL A 55 -20.06 14.74 4.20
CA VAL A 55 -19.61 13.35 4.45
C VAL A 55 -18.34 13.05 3.67
N VAL A 56 -18.28 13.43 2.40
CA VAL A 56 -17.08 13.25 1.57
C VAL A 56 -15.88 13.97 2.19
N GLY A 57 -16.04 15.23 2.58
CA GLY A 57 -14.97 16.00 3.24
C GLY A 57 -14.54 15.39 4.57
N ALA A 58 -15.50 14.99 5.41
CA ALA A 58 -15.21 14.38 6.70
C ALA A 58 -14.46 13.05 6.56
N VAL A 59 -14.90 12.16 5.67
CA VAL A 59 -14.25 10.86 5.44
C VAL A 59 -12.85 11.04 4.87
N THR A 60 -12.68 11.93 3.88
CA THR A 60 -11.38 12.15 3.24
C THR A 60 -10.39 12.78 4.22
N GLY A 61 -10.80 13.84 4.94
CA GLY A 61 -9.95 14.51 5.92
C GLY A 61 -9.62 13.64 7.13
N PHE A 62 -10.59 12.85 7.62
CA PHE A 62 -10.33 11.89 8.69
C PHE A 62 -9.40 10.76 8.24
N GLY A 63 -9.55 10.28 7.01
CA GLY A 63 -8.65 9.31 6.40
C GLY A 63 -7.21 9.81 6.31
N GLU A 64 -6.99 11.08 5.94
CA GLU A 64 -5.66 11.70 5.94
C GLU A 64 -5.09 11.83 7.35
N LEU A 65 -5.89 12.31 8.30
CA LEU A 65 -5.48 12.42 9.70
C LEU A 65 -5.04 11.05 10.25
N LEU A 66 -5.84 10.00 10.00
CA LEU A 66 -5.48 8.64 10.39
C LEU A 66 -4.22 8.16 9.65
N GLY A 67 -4.10 8.43 8.36
CA GLY A 67 -2.92 8.05 7.57
C GLY A 67 -1.63 8.63 8.15
N TYR A 68 -1.62 9.93 8.46
CA TYR A 68 -0.46 10.58 9.06
C TYR A 68 -0.25 10.18 10.53
N GLY A 69 -1.32 10.11 11.32
CA GLY A 69 -1.28 9.72 12.72
C GLY A 69 -0.76 8.30 12.90
N LEU A 70 -1.33 7.34 12.17
CA LEU A 70 -0.89 5.95 12.20
C LEU A 70 0.56 5.82 11.73
N ARG A 71 1.02 6.58 10.74
CA ARG A 71 2.44 6.59 10.33
C ARG A 71 3.37 7.01 11.47
N PHE A 72 2.99 8.05 12.22
CA PHE A 72 3.75 8.48 13.39
C PHE A 72 3.78 7.42 14.49
N PHE A 73 2.61 6.88 14.88
CA PHE A 73 2.53 5.90 15.96
C PHE A 73 3.14 4.54 15.60
N SER A 74 2.92 4.06 14.37
CA SER A 74 3.48 2.79 13.89
C SER A 74 5.00 2.84 13.79
N GLY A 75 5.59 3.96 13.36
CA GLY A 75 7.04 4.17 13.38
C GLY A 75 7.59 4.06 14.79
N ARG A 76 7.01 4.82 15.74
CA ARG A 76 7.43 4.77 17.15
C ARG A 76 7.23 3.38 17.78
N LEU A 77 6.16 2.68 17.41
CA LEU A 77 5.91 1.31 17.87
C LEU A 77 6.94 0.33 17.29
N ALA A 78 7.28 0.44 16.00
CA ALA A 78 8.30 -0.38 15.37
C ALA A 78 9.67 -0.16 16.00
N ASP A 79 10.02 1.10 16.25
CA ASP A 79 11.29 1.48 16.87
C ASP A 79 11.39 0.95 18.31
N SER A 80 10.33 1.10 19.11
CA SER A 80 10.32 0.66 20.51
C SER A 80 10.22 -0.85 20.70
N THR A 81 9.54 -1.56 19.80
CA THR A 81 9.38 -3.03 19.89
C THR A 81 10.45 -3.81 19.14
N GLY A 82 11.19 -3.17 18.23
CA GLY A 82 12.08 -3.82 17.28
C GLY A 82 11.37 -4.70 16.24
N LYS A 83 10.03 -4.72 16.21
CA LYS A 83 9.22 -5.61 15.35
C LYS A 83 8.80 -4.92 14.06
N PHE A 84 9.77 -4.46 13.27
CA PHE A 84 9.53 -3.75 12.01
C PHE A 84 8.72 -4.56 10.99
N TRP A 85 9.07 -5.84 10.82
CA TRP A 85 8.49 -6.70 9.80
C TRP A 85 7.01 -7.02 10.02
N PRO A 86 6.57 -7.48 11.21
CA PRO A 86 5.15 -7.70 11.47
C PRO A 86 4.29 -6.45 11.27
N ILE A 87 4.77 -5.28 11.70
CA ILE A 87 4.04 -4.01 11.57
C ILE A 87 3.91 -3.62 10.09
N THR A 88 4.99 -3.73 9.33
CA THR A 88 4.99 -3.45 7.88
C THR A 88 4.06 -4.39 7.13
N ILE A 89 4.13 -5.70 7.39
CA ILE A 89 3.27 -6.70 6.73
C ILE A 89 1.80 -6.43 7.06
N PHE A 90 1.47 -6.15 8.33
CA PHE A 90 0.11 -5.79 8.72
C PHE A 90 -0.41 -4.56 7.95
N GLY A 91 0.41 -3.51 7.84
CA GLY A 91 0.06 -2.31 7.07
C GLY A 91 -0.20 -2.60 5.59
N TYR A 92 0.64 -3.42 4.96
CA TYR A 92 0.43 -3.86 3.57
C TYR A 92 -0.86 -4.67 3.40
N VAL A 93 -1.13 -5.63 4.29
CA VAL A 93 -2.35 -6.43 4.23
C VAL A 93 -3.58 -5.55 4.41
N LEU A 94 -3.57 -4.63 5.38
CA LEU A 94 -4.66 -3.69 5.60
C LEU A 94 -4.91 -2.83 4.36
N GLN A 95 -3.86 -2.26 3.77
CA GLN A 95 -3.96 -1.43 2.57
C GLN A 95 -4.52 -2.23 1.38
N MET A 96 -3.98 -3.43 1.14
CA MET A 96 -4.40 -4.31 0.05
C MET A 96 -5.82 -4.84 0.21
N ALA A 97 -6.32 -4.97 1.44
CA ALA A 97 -7.70 -5.39 1.70
C ALA A 97 -8.71 -4.24 1.60
N ALA A 98 -8.32 -3.01 1.94
CA ALA A 98 -9.23 -1.87 2.03
C ALA A 98 -9.88 -1.51 0.68
N VAL A 99 -9.11 -1.49 -0.42
CA VAL A 99 -9.64 -1.09 -1.73
C VAL A 99 -10.59 -2.12 -2.32
N PRO A 100 -10.29 -3.43 -2.36
CA PRO A 100 -11.26 -4.45 -2.76
C PRO A 100 -12.52 -4.46 -1.89
N ALA A 101 -12.41 -4.14 -0.59
CA ALA A 101 -13.58 -4.05 0.28
C ALA A 101 -14.55 -2.94 -0.13
N LEU A 102 -14.10 -1.89 -0.84
CA LEU A 102 -15.00 -0.89 -1.41
C LEU A 102 -15.98 -1.50 -2.42
N ALA A 103 -15.57 -2.54 -3.16
CA ALA A 103 -16.46 -3.21 -4.11
C ALA A 103 -17.65 -3.92 -3.43
N LEU A 104 -17.58 -4.16 -2.12
CA LEU A 104 -18.67 -4.74 -1.33
C LEU A 104 -19.76 -3.70 -0.99
N THR A 105 -19.46 -2.40 -1.10
CA THR A 105 -20.47 -1.37 -0.90
C THR A 105 -21.28 -1.24 -2.18
N GLY A 106 -22.44 -1.89 -2.21
CA GLY A 106 -23.27 -2.02 -3.41
C GLY A 106 -23.53 -0.69 -4.11
N VAL A 107 -23.03 -0.57 -5.35
CA VAL A 107 -23.34 0.54 -6.24
C VAL A 107 -24.65 0.17 -6.94
N GLN A 108 -25.77 0.78 -6.54
CA GLN A 108 -27.02 0.55 -7.27
C GLN A 108 -26.88 1.14 -8.69
N PRO A 109 -27.24 0.40 -9.75
CA PRO A 109 -27.24 0.95 -11.11
C PRO A 109 -28.21 2.13 -11.16
N ARG A 110 -27.69 3.33 -11.47
CA ARG A 110 -28.56 4.48 -11.78
C ARG A 110 -29.08 4.30 -13.20
N TYR A 111 -30.37 4.04 -13.34
CA TYR A 111 -31.11 4.35 -14.55
C TYR A 111 -31.37 5.85 -14.57
N VAL A 112 -30.53 6.62 -15.25
CA VAL A 112 -30.86 7.95 -15.77
C VAL A 112 -30.12 8.16 -17.08
#